data_AF-A0A8K0S7N2-F1
#
_entry.id   AF-A0A8K0S7N2-F1
#
_cell.length_a   1.000
_cell.length_b   1.000
_cell.length_c   1.000
_cell.angle_alpha   90.00
_cell.angle_beta   90.00
_cell.angle_gamma   90.00
#
_symmetry.space_group_name_H-M   'P 1'
#
loop_
_entity.id
_entity.type
_entity.pdbx_description
1 polymer ?
#
loop_
_entity_poly.entity_id
_entity_poly.type
_entity_poly.pdbx_seq_one_letter_code
_entity_poly.pdbx_strand_id
1 'polypeptide(L)'
;MMVPNFKCGFSVYPPLQPTPENTKRYSNFLARLDSQFSGRTDANALSTDKRILITPYTPRTDPALVSEDTSSVFYCFMLPGQLKIPANPQHCDQFLSFSLEFRPDAGLEKSIVEGYVAEVYRLIKECFGDSMKLTYWHGLRRTLSNKKRGYYTPEDVEKAEAEVRRLSLSGAGLGSQEGSIVA
;
A
#
# COMPACT_ATOMS: atom_id res chain seq x y z
N MET A 1 7.97 30.71 7.06
CA MET A 1 6.86 30.11 7.82
C MET A 1 6.80 28.65 7.41
N MET A 2 7.22 27.70 8.26
CA MET A 2 7.14 26.26 7.95
C MET A 2 5.66 25.86 7.95
N VAL A 3 5.12 25.50 6.79
CA VAL A 3 3.81 24.85 6.72
C VAL A 3 4.00 23.46 7.35
N PRO A 4 3.24 23.08 8.39
CA PRO A 4 3.36 21.74 8.96
C PRO A 4 3.11 20.70 7.86
N ASN A 5 3.94 19.65 7.78
CA ASN A 5 3.65 18.53 6.90
C ASN A 5 2.39 17.82 7.42
N PHE A 6 1.30 17.98 6.68
CA PHE A 6 0.05 17.29 6.98
C PHE A 6 0.01 15.97 6.19
N LYS A 7 -0.79 15.01 6.66
CA LYS A 7 -1.06 13.76 5.94
C LYS A 7 -2.55 13.61 5.73
N CYS A 8 -2.96 12.95 4.66
CA CYS A 8 -4.32 12.44 4.53
C CYS A 8 -4.30 11.00 4.03
N GLY A 9 -5.36 10.27 4.32
CA GLY A 9 -5.40 8.85 4.04
C GLY A 9 -6.66 8.19 4.56
N PHE A 10 -6.62 6.88 4.56
CA PHE A 10 -7.64 6.07 5.19
C PHE A 10 -7.02 4.84 5.85
N SER A 11 -7.76 4.28 6.82
CA SER A 11 -7.40 3.07 7.52
C SER A 11 -8.46 2.00 7.32
N VAL A 12 -8.02 0.74 7.21
CA VAL A 12 -8.85 -0.46 7.09
C VAL A 12 -9.02 -1.06 8.48
N TYR A 13 -10.14 -0.76 9.16
CA TYR A 13 -10.34 -1.20 10.54
C TYR A 13 -11.72 -1.85 10.77
N PRO A 14 -11.77 -3.09 11.29
CA PRO A 14 -10.64 -3.97 11.63
C PRO A 14 -9.83 -4.38 10.38
N PRO A 15 -8.61 -4.95 10.55
CA PRO A 15 -7.87 -5.52 9.43
C PRO A 15 -8.74 -6.51 8.65
N LEU A 16 -8.49 -6.64 7.34
CA LEU A 16 -9.17 -7.66 6.54
C LEU A 16 -8.86 -9.05 7.11
N GLN A 17 -9.86 -9.91 7.20
CA GLN A 17 -9.59 -11.32 7.48
C GLN A 17 -9.12 -12.00 6.20
N PRO A 18 -8.10 -12.88 6.23
CA PRO A 18 -7.59 -13.57 5.05
C PRO A 18 -8.49 -14.75 4.65
N THR A 19 -9.76 -14.46 4.38
CA THR A 19 -10.75 -15.42 3.88
C THR A 19 -10.66 -15.51 2.35
N PRO A 20 -11.07 -16.63 1.73
CA PRO A 20 -11.04 -16.76 0.26
C PRO A 20 -11.78 -15.63 -0.47
N GLU A 21 -12.88 -15.14 0.11
CA GLU A 21 -13.64 -14.03 -0.44
C GLU A 21 -12.87 -12.70 -0.39
N ASN A 22 -12.26 -12.37 0.76
CA ASN A 22 -11.46 -11.17 0.89
C ASN A 22 -10.19 -11.23 0.03
N THR A 23 -9.54 -12.39 -0.05
CA THR A 23 -8.41 -12.62 -0.95
C THR A 23 -8.80 -12.35 -2.41
N LYS A 24 -9.97 -12.83 -2.85
CA LYS A 24 -10.49 -12.58 -4.21
C LYS A 24 -10.80 -11.09 -4.44
N ARG A 25 -11.47 -10.43 -3.50
CA ARG A 25 -11.79 -8.98 -3.58
C ARG A 25 -10.53 -8.13 -3.57
N TYR A 26 -9.53 -8.50 -2.77
CA TYR A 26 -8.24 -7.84 -2.71
C TYR A 26 -7.46 -8.02 -4.01
N SER A 27 -7.48 -9.22 -4.60
CA SER A 27 -6.88 -9.46 -5.91
C SER A 27 -7.53 -8.59 -7.00
N ASN A 28 -8.85 -8.41 -6.98
CA ASN A 28 -9.54 -7.48 -7.87
C ASN A 28 -9.11 -6.02 -7.62
N PHE A 29 -9.01 -5.62 -6.35
CA PHE A 29 -8.50 -4.30 -5.97
C PHE A 29 -7.08 -4.04 -6.52
N LEU A 30 -6.17 -5.00 -6.41
CA LEU A 30 -4.82 -4.89 -6.99
C LEU A 30 -4.86 -4.77 -8.52
N ALA A 31 -5.66 -5.59 -9.20
CA ALA A 31 -5.81 -5.52 -10.66
C ALA A 31 -6.34 -4.15 -11.12
N ARG A 32 -7.27 -3.58 -10.34
CA ARG A 32 -7.80 -2.24 -10.60
C ARG A 32 -6.81 -1.12 -10.31
N LEU A 33 -5.98 -1.27 -9.28
CA LEU A 33 -4.86 -0.35 -9.06
C LEU A 33 -3.90 -0.35 -10.25
N ASP A 34 -3.50 -1.54 -10.71
CA ASP A 34 -2.62 -1.66 -11.87
C ASP A 34 -3.25 -1.03 -13.12
N SER A 35 -4.51 -1.37 -13.43
CA SER A 35 -5.22 -0.81 -14.57
C SER A 35 -5.37 0.73 -14.52
N GLN A 36 -5.46 1.33 -13.33
CA GLN A 36 -5.71 2.78 -13.20
C GLN A 36 -4.42 3.60 -13.05
N PHE A 37 -3.35 3.01 -12.50
CA PHE A 37 -2.13 3.73 -12.13
C PHE A 37 -0.88 3.27 -12.87
N SER A 38 -0.87 2.08 -13.48
CA SER A 38 0.29 1.59 -14.23
C SER A 38 0.59 2.49 -15.43
N GLY A 39 1.85 2.91 -15.55
CA GLY A 39 2.30 3.85 -16.58
C GLY A 39 1.89 5.32 -16.38
N ARG A 40 1.03 5.64 -15.40
CA ARG A 40 0.68 7.03 -15.09
C ARG A 40 1.90 7.74 -14.49
N THR A 41 2.13 8.97 -14.95
CA THR A 41 3.24 9.80 -14.49
C THR A 41 2.76 11.08 -13.83
N ASP A 42 3.57 11.62 -12.92
CA ASP A 42 3.36 12.89 -12.26
C ASP A 42 4.72 13.59 -12.05
N ALA A 43 4.81 14.88 -12.35
CA ALA A 43 6.06 15.63 -12.20
C ALA A 43 6.61 15.58 -10.77
N ASN A 44 5.71 15.47 -9.79
CA ASN A 44 6.03 15.41 -8.36
C ASN A 44 6.26 13.99 -7.85
N ALA A 45 6.19 12.98 -8.73
CA ALA A 45 6.58 11.63 -8.36
C ALA A 45 8.07 11.59 -7.99
N LEU A 46 8.35 10.83 -6.94
CA LEU A 46 9.69 10.63 -6.39
C LEU A 46 10.55 9.78 -7.31
N SER A 47 9.96 8.91 -8.13
CA SER A 47 10.65 8.09 -9.13
C SER A 47 11.38 8.94 -10.17
N THR A 48 12.52 8.44 -10.65
CA THR A 48 13.33 9.08 -11.69
C THR A 48 12.59 9.24 -13.02
N ASP A 49 11.80 8.25 -13.40
CA ASP A 49 10.98 8.26 -14.62
C ASP A 49 9.57 8.83 -14.43
N LYS A 50 9.31 9.40 -13.25
CA LYS A 50 8.06 10.07 -12.90
C LYS A 50 6.83 9.17 -12.82
N ARG A 51 6.96 7.85 -12.89
CA ARG A 51 5.83 6.93 -12.65
C ARG A 51 5.35 7.00 -11.21
N ILE A 52 4.03 7.09 -11.00
CA ILE A 52 3.45 7.18 -9.66
C ILE A 52 3.27 5.83 -8.97
N LEU A 53 3.30 4.71 -9.72
CA LEU A 53 3.17 3.36 -9.19
C LEU A 53 4.28 2.47 -9.76
N ILE A 54 4.98 1.79 -8.85
CA ILE A 54 5.91 0.69 -9.16
C ILE A 54 5.31 -0.58 -8.56
N THR A 55 5.19 -1.63 -9.38
CA THR A 55 4.69 -2.95 -8.97
C THR A 55 5.77 -4.01 -9.17
N PRO A 56 5.62 -5.21 -8.55
CA PRO A 56 6.53 -6.33 -8.78
C PRO A 56 6.62 -6.79 -10.24
N TYR A 57 5.65 -6.42 -11.06
CA TYR A 57 5.54 -6.84 -12.46
C TYR A 57 6.09 -5.80 -13.44
N THR A 58 6.47 -4.62 -12.94
CA THR A 58 6.95 -3.51 -13.78
C THR A 58 8.47 -3.36 -13.67
N PRO A 59 9.19 -3.10 -14.77
CA PRO A 59 10.63 -2.87 -14.73
C PRO A 59 10.98 -1.72 -13.79
N ARG A 60 11.96 -1.95 -12.92
CA ARG A 60 12.42 -0.97 -11.96
C ARG A 60 13.45 -0.05 -12.61
N THR A 61 13.22 1.25 -12.51
CA THR A 61 14.09 2.29 -13.07
C THR A 61 14.92 3.02 -12.01
N ASP A 62 14.58 2.85 -10.72
CA ASP A 62 15.28 3.51 -9.61
C ASP A 62 15.57 2.55 -8.43
N PRO A 63 16.78 1.97 -8.36
CA PRO A 63 17.21 1.15 -7.25
C PRO A 63 17.37 1.92 -5.92
N ALA A 64 17.63 3.23 -5.96
CA ALA A 64 17.98 4.03 -4.79
C ALA A 64 16.79 4.37 -3.89
N LEU A 65 15.58 4.50 -4.46
CA LEU A 65 14.40 4.93 -3.69
C LEU A 65 13.59 3.79 -3.05
N VAL A 66 13.68 2.56 -3.57
CA VAL A 66 12.74 1.48 -3.20
C VAL A 66 13.34 0.16 -2.70
N SER A 67 14.62 -0.20 -2.70
CA SER A 67 15.08 -1.60 -2.45
C SER A 67 14.37 -2.71 -3.28
N GLU A 68 15.15 -3.70 -3.73
CA GLU A 68 14.61 -4.75 -4.61
C GLU A 68 13.59 -5.63 -3.87
N ASP A 69 13.92 -6.00 -2.64
CA ASP A 69 13.06 -6.77 -1.72
C ASP A 69 11.71 -6.11 -1.45
N THR A 70 11.64 -4.78 -1.47
CA THR A 70 10.36 -4.07 -1.27
C THR A 70 9.58 -4.05 -2.58
N SER A 71 10.22 -3.72 -3.71
CA SER A 71 9.54 -3.68 -5.02
C SER A 71 9.04 -5.04 -5.49
N SER A 72 9.62 -6.15 -5.01
CA SER A 72 9.18 -7.50 -5.36
C SER A 72 7.94 -7.97 -4.59
N VAL A 73 7.61 -7.34 -3.46
CA VAL A 73 6.51 -7.79 -2.58
C VAL A 73 5.40 -6.75 -2.36
N PHE A 74 5.61 -5.50 -2.80
CA PHE A 74 4.65 -4.41 -2.66
C PHE A 74 4.37 -3.69 -3.98
N TYR A 75 3.15 -3.16 -4.07
CA TYR A 75 2.80 -2.05 -4.93
C TYR A 75 3.22 -0.77 -4.20
N CYS A 76 4.18 -0.06 -4.75
CA CYS A 76 4.78 1.13 -4.16
C CYS A 76 4.29 2.38 -4.91
N PHE A 77 3.53 3.25 -4.24
CA PHE A 77 3.26 4.56 -4.82
C PHE A 77 4.47 5.48 -4.57
N MET A 78 4.94 6.11 -5.64
CA MET A 78 6.14 6.94 -5.65
C MET A 78 5.79 8.40 -5.35
N LEU A 79 4.96 8.63 -4.33
CA LEU A 79 4.59 9.95 -3.84
C LEU A 79 5.06 10.07 -2.36
N PRO A 80 5.23 11.28 -1.82
CA PRO A 80 5.52 11.45 -0.39
C PRO A 80 4.46 10.81 0.50
N GLY A 81 4.89 9.91 1.40
CA GLY A 81 4.00 9.18 2.30
C GLY A 81 4.50 7.78 2.62
N GLN A 82 3.70 7.02 3.37
CA GLN A 82 3.93 5.59 3.61
C GLN A 82 3.01 4.80 2.69
N LEU A 83 3.54 4.43 1.53
CA LEU A 83 2.75 3.97 0.40
C LEU A 83 3.19 2.61 -0.09
N LYS A 84 2.75 1.57 0.61
CA LYS A 84 3.00 0.20 0.20
C LYS A 84 1.73 -0.60 0.39
N ILE A 85 1.35 -1.31 -0.66
CA ILE A 85 0.19 -2.19 -0.68
C ILE A 85 0.73 -3.60 -0.93
N PRO A 86 0.49 -4.58 -0.03
CA PRO A 86 0.94 -5.95 -0.24
C PRO A 86 0.51 -6.47 -1.61
N ALA A 87 1.46 -6.98 -2.39
CA ALA A 87 1.21 -7.45 -3.76
C ALA A 87 0.60 -8.85 -3.81
N ASN A 88 0.82 -9.66 -2.77
CA ASN A 88 0.21 -10.98 -2.65
C ASN A 88 -1.17 -10.88 -1.97
N PRO A 89 -2.26 -11.29 -2.64
CA PRO A 89 -3.59 -11.25 -2.05
C PRO A 89 -3.76 -12.07 -0.76
N GLN A 90 -2.90 -13.05 -0.51
CA GLN A 90 -2.92 -13.84 0.73
C GLN A 90 -2.47 -13.05 1.97
N HIS A 91 -1.93 -11.84 1.78
CA HIS A 91 -1.51 -10.95 2.85
C HIS A 91 -2.41 -9.71 2.94
N CYS A 92 -3.66 -9.81 2.50
CA CYS A 92 -4.62 -8.70 2.52
C CYS A 92 -4.89 -8.18 3.94
N ASP A 93 -4.72 -9.02 4.96
CA ASP A 93 -4.82 -8.69 6.38
C ASP A 93 -3.73 -7.71 6.85
N GLN A 94 -2.61 -7.64 6.12
CA GLN A 94 -1.51 -6.73 6.39
C GLN A 94 -1.70 -5.36 5.72
N PHE A 95 -2.72 -5.18 4.89
CA PHE A 95 -3.06 -3.87 4.34
C PHE A 95 -3.88 -3.03 5.33
N LEU A 96 -3.18 -2.25 6.16
CA LEU A 96 -3.80 -1.50 7.25
C LEU A 96 -4.21 -0.07 6.89
N SER A 97 -3.47 0.60 6.01
CA SER A 97 -3.73 2.00 5.67
C SER A 97 -3.09 2.43 4.37
N PHE A 98 -3.64 3.46 3.77
CA PHE A 98 -3.03 4.20 2.66
C PHE A 98 -2.97 5.67 3.03
N SER A 99 -1.80 6.29 2.89
CA SER A 99 -1.67 7.72 3.21
C SER A 99 -0.59 8.43 2.43
N LEU A 100 -0.89 9.68 2.11
CA LEU A 100 0.00 10.61 1.46
C LEU A 100 0.30 11.81 2.36
N GLU A 101 1.45 12.41 2.14
CA GLU A 101 1.94 13.60 2.81
C GLU A 101 1.88 14.79 1.85
N PHE A 102 1.34 15.90 2.31
CA PHE A 102 1.39 17.15 1.56
C PHE A 102 2.81 17.73 1.65
N ARG A 103 3.38 18.08 0.49
CA ARG A 103 4.67 18.75 0.38
C ARG A 103 4.53 19.98 -0.49
N PRO A 104 4.07 21.11 0.09
CA PRO A 104 3.84 22.35 -0.67
C PRO A 104 5.11 22.87 -1.35
N ASP A 105 6.26 22.66 -0.71
CA ASP A 105 7.60 22.98 -1.21
C ASP A 105 8.02 22.14 -2.42
N ALA A 106 7.43 20.95 -2.56
CA ALA A 106 7.65 20.04 -3.70
C ALA A 106 6.49 20.06 -4.71
N GLY A 107 5.61 21.06 -4.68
CA GLY A 107 4.49 21.19 -5.62
C GLY A 107 3.33 20.22 -5.40
N LEU A 108 3.34 19.44 -4.31
CA LEU A 108 2.24 18.54 -3.93
C LEU A 108 1.25 19.27 -3.05
N GLU A 109 0.37 20.00 -3.71
CA GLU A 109 -0.74 20.70 -3.08
C GLU A 109 -1.76 19.74 -2.47
N LYS A 110 -2.56 20.29 -1.56
CA LYS A 110 -3.60 19.56 -0.84
C LYS A 110 -4.59 18.84 -1.77
N SER A 111 -5.09 19.54 -2.78
CA SER A 111 -6.08 19.02 -3.73
C SER A 111 -5.57 17.80 -4.52
N ILE A 112 -4.31 17.84 -4.97
CA ILE A 112 -3.68 16.76 -5.73
C ILE A 112 -3.59 15.50 -4.87
N VAL A 113 -3.06 15.66 -3.66
CA VAL A 113 -2.87 14.56 -2.71
C VAL A 113 -4.21 13.96 -2.28
N GLU A 114 -5.21 14.79 -1.97
CA GLU A 114 -6.57 14.32 -1.66
C GLU A 114 -7.21 13.58 -2.84
N GLY A 115 -6.95 14.04 -4.08
CA GLY A 115 -7.38 13.37 -5.30
C GLY A 115 -6.85 11.93 -5.38
N TYR A 116 -5.55 11.73 -5.21
CA TYR A 116 -4.95 10.39 -5.23
C TYR A 116 -5.50 9.49 -4.12
N VAL A 117 -5.62 9.99 -2.89
CA VAL A 117 -6.22 9.22 -1.79
C VAL A 117 -7.68 8.86 -2.11
N ALA A 118 -8.45 9.79 -2.67
CA ALA A 118 -9.85 9.56 -3.02
C ALA A 118 -10.01 8.52 -4.14
N GLU A 119 -9.12 8.52 -5.15
CA GLU A 119 -9.12 7.49 -6.21
C GLU A 119 -8.91 6.10 -5.61
N VAL A 120 -7.86 5.90 -4.78
CA VAL A 120 -7.59 4.61 -4.14
C VAL A 120 -8.69 4.22 -3.15
N TYR A 121 -9.23 5.17 -2.39
CA TYR A 121 -10.36 4.96 -1.47
C TYR A 121 -11.60 4.46 -2.22
N ARG A 122 -11.90 5.04 -3.37
CA ARG A 122 -13.04 4.63 -4.20
C ARG A 122 -12.84 3.23 -4.75
N LEU A 123 -11.64 2.93 -5.26
CA LEU A 123 -11.31 1.59 -5.77
C LEU A 123 -11.55 0.51 -4.73
N ILE A 124 -11.07 0.70 -3.51
CA ILE A 124 -11.23 -0.31 -2.47
C ILE A 124 -12.69 -0.44 -2.03
N LYS A 125 -13.45 0.67 -1.99
CA LYS A 125 -14.89 0.63 -1.73
C LYS A 125 -15.67 -0.11 -2.82
N GLU A 126 -15.32 0.09 -4.08
CA GLU A 126 -15.95 -0.62 -5.20
C GLU A 126 -15.66 -2.13 -5.17
N CYS A 127 -14.47 -2.55 -4.70
CA CYS A 127 -14.10 -3.97 -4.64
C CYS A 127 -14.67 -4.70 -3.42
N PHE A 128 -14.81 -4.02 -2.27
CA PHE A 128 -15.25 -4.65 -1.01
C PHE A 128 -16.67 -4.25 -0.56
N GLY A 129 -17.27 -3.26 -1.21
CA GLY A 129 -18.57 -2.70 -0.86
C GLY A 129 -18.62 -2.13 0.56
N ASP A 130 -19.84 -2.07 1.11
CA ASP A 130 -20.09 -1.55 2.45
C ASP A 130 -19.66 -2.50 3.58
N SER A 131 -19.34 -3.75 3.25
CA SER A 131 -18.88 -4.74 4.22
C SER A 131 -17.52 -4.38 4.85
N MET A 132 -16.72 -3.57 4.16
CA MET A 132 -15.43 -3.11 4.63
C MET A 132 -15.52 -1.71 5.25
N LYS A 133 -15.13 -1.64 6.52
CA LYS A 133 -15.06 -0.39 7.28
C LYS A 133 -13.76 0.34 6.96
N LEU A 134 -13.91 1.52 6.38
CA LEU A 134 -12.83 2.43 6.05
C LEU A 134 -13.00 3.72 6.84
N THR A 135 -11.95 4.10 7.57
CA THR A 135 -11.92 5.36 8.30
C THR A 135 -11.05 6.33 7.52
N TYR A 136 -11.68 7.30 6.84
CA TYR A 136 -10.96 8.39 6.18
C TYR A 136 -10.46 9.40 7.22
N TRP A 137 -9.27 9.96 7.01
CA TRP A 137 -8.71 10.99 7.88
C TRP A 137 -7.85 12.03 7.17
N HIS A 138 -7.86 13.23 7.74
CA HIS A 138 -6.98 14.34 7.39
C HIS A 138 -6.21 14.84 8.63
N GLY A 139 -4.95 15.22 8.43
CA GLY A 139 -4.10 15.90 9.40
C GLY A 139 -3.35 14.99 10.38
N LEU A 140 -3.01 15.57 11.54
CA LEU A 140 -2.12 14.99 12.55
C LEU A 140 -2.70 13.81 13.37
N ARG A 141 -3.83 13.22 12.95
CA ARG A 141 -4.52 12.16 13.72
C ARG A 141 -3.73 10.84 13.83
N ARG A 142 -2.60 10.69 13.14
CA ARG A 142 -1.72 9.51 13.19
C ARG A 142 -0.81 9.41 14.41
N THR A 143 -0.59 10.49 15.17
CA THR A 143 0.42 10.49 16.25
C THR A 143 0.02 9.70 17.49
N LEU A 144 -1.23 9.24 17.61
CA LEU A 144 -1.70 8.43 18.72
C LEU A 144 -2.51 7.25 18.20
N SER A 145 -2.14 6.02 18.60
CA SER A 145 -2.93 4.83 18.31
C SER A 145 -4.32 5.01 18.90
N ASN A 146 -5.34 4.95 18.06
CA ASN A 146 -6.71 4.88 18.54
C ASN A 146 -7.45 3.81 17.75
N LYS A 147 -7.01 2.56 17.94
CA LYS A 147 -7.62 1.38 17.31
C LYS A 147 -9.14 1.33 17.57
N LYS A 148 -9.59 1.76 18.76
CA LYS A 148 -11.03 1.89 19.09
C LYS A 148 -11.80 2.86 18.17
N ARG A 149 -11.10 3.81 17.53
CA ARG A 149 -11.64 4.76 16.54
C ARG A 149 -11.21 4.44 15.10
N GLY A 150 -10.57 3.29 14.88
CA GLY A 150 -10.18 2.79 13.56
C GLY A 150 -8.90 3.39 12.97
N TYR A 151 -7.95 3.79 13.82
CA TYR A 151 -6.65 4.33 13.40
C TYR A 151 -5.49 3.43 13.81
N TYR A 152 -4.50 3.30 12.92
CA TYR A 152 -3.22 2.64 13.16
C TYR A 152 -2.10 3.68 13.31
N THR A 153 -1.10 3.37 14.13
CA THR A 153 0.12 4.19 14.21
C THR A 153 1.08 3.89 13.06
N PRO A 154 2.09 4.74 12.81
CA PRO A 154 3.24 4.36 11.98
C PRO A 154 3.84 3.00 12.31
N GLU A 155 4.03 2.70 13.59
CA GLU A 155 4.64 1.44 14.03
C GLU A 155 3.75 0.24 13.74
N ASP A 156 2.41 0.38 13.84
CA ASP A 156 1.47 -0.69 13.45
C ASP A 156 1.60 -1.02 11.95
N VAL A 157 1.69 0.02 11.10
CA VAL A 157 1.83 -0.14 9.63
C VAL A 157 3.19 -0.74 9.27
N GLU A 158 4.27 -0.24 9.87
CA GLU A 158 5.63 -0.74 9.64
C GLU A 158 5.79 -2.20 10.07
N LYS A 159 5.14 -2.61 11.18
CA LYS A 159 5.10 -4.02 11.60
C LYS A 159 4.38 -4.90 10.58
N ALA A 160 3.25 -4.44 10.05
CA ALA A 160 2.53 -5.19 9.02
C ALA A 160 3.36 -5.31 7.73
N GLU A 161 4.04 -4.25 7.31
CA GLU A 161 4.97 -4.32 6.17
C GLU A 161 6.13 -5.29 6.43
N ALA A 162 6.73 -5.26 7.61
CA ALA A 162 7.81 -6.18 7.97
C ALA A 162 7.34 -7.64 7.94
N GLU A 163 6.11 -7.90 8.39
CA GLU A 163 5.51 -9.22 8.34
C GLU A 163 5.29 -9.72 6.91
N VAL A 164 4.81 -8.86 5.99
CA VAL A 164 4.68 -9.21 4.56
C VAL A 164 6.03 -9.60 3.95
N ARG A 165 7.11 -8.85 4.27
CA ARG A 165 8.46 -9.19 3.82
C ARG A 165 8.89 -10.55 4.37
N ARG A 166 8.69 -10.78 5.68
CA ARG A 166 9.03 -12.04 6.34
C ARG A 166 8.30 -13.24 5.70
N LEU A 167 6.99 -13.11 5.46
CA LEU A 167 6.17 -14.16 4.85
C LEU A 167 6.60 -14.45 3.41
N SER A 168 6.94 -13.42 2.64
CA SER A 168 7.39 -13.56 1.25
C SER A 168 8.75 -14.27 1.15
N LEU A 169 9.67 -14.00 2.09
CA LEU A 169 10.97 -14.70 2.17
C LEU A 169 10.83 -16.15 2.67
N SER A 170 9.86 -16.41 3.55
CA SER A 170 9.61 -17.76 4.09
C SER A 170 8.97 -18.70 3.07
N GLY A 171 8.15 -18.16 2.15
CA GLY A 171 7.52 -18.91 1.07
C GLY A 171 8.48 -19.38 -0.03
N ALA A 172 9.65 -18.74 -0.16
CA ALA A 172 10.67 -19.13 -1.14
C ALA A 172 11.48 -20.39 -0.74
N GLY A 173 11.30 -20.90 0.48
CA GLY A 173 12.07 -22.02 1.05
C GLY A 173 11.41 -23.40 1.04
N LEU A 174 10.17 -23.55 0.57
CA LEU A 174 9.40 -24.82 0.65
C LEU A 174 9.18 -25.51 -0.71
N GLY A 175 9.97 -25.16 -1.73
CA GLY A 175 9.82 -25.67 -3.10
C GLY A 175 10.81 -26.76 -3.55
N SER A 176 11.63 -27.32 -2.65
CA SER A 176 12.59 -28.38 -3.01
C SER A 176 12.74 -29.40 -1.89
N GLN A 177 11.81 -30.36 -1.82
CA GLN A 177 12.06 -31.79 -1.56
C GLN A 177 10.74 -32.49 -1.22
N GLU A 178 10.03 -32.98 -2.24
CA GLU A 178 9.30 -34.24 -2.12
C GLU A 178 9.50 -35.05 -3.41
N GLY A 179 10.06 -36.24 -3.23
CA GLY A 179 10.41 -37.15 -4.31
C GLY A 179 11.29 -38.30 -3.82
N SER A 180 10.96 -38.86 -2.64
CA SER A 180 11.45 -40.18 -2.24
C SER A 180 10.40 -41.20 -2.67
N ILE A 181 10.72 -42.06 -3.63
CA ILE A 181 10.11 -43.39 -3.71
C ILE A 181 11.22 -44.41 -3.98
N VAL A 182 11.34 -45.30 -3.01
CA VAL A 182 12.08 -46.55 -3.00
C VAL A 182 11.40 -47.55 -3.95
N ALA A 183 12.18 -48.20 -4.80
CA ALA A 183 12.03 -49.60 -5.19
C ALA A 183 13.42 -50.14 -5.58
#